data_AF-A0AA39FV20-F1
#
_entry.id   AF-A0AA39FV20-F1
#
_cell.length_a   1.000
_cell.length_b   1.000
_cell.length_c   1.000
_cell.angle_alpha   90.00
_cell.angle_beta   90.00
_cell.angle_gamma   90.00
#
_symmetry.space_group_name_H-M   'P 1'
#
loop_
_entity.id
_entity.type
_entity.pdbx_description
1 polymer ?
#
loop_
_entity_poly.entity_id
_entity_poly.type
_entity_poly.pdbx_seq_one_letter_code
_entity_poly.pdbx_strand_id
1 'polypeptide(L)'
;MQLHSGKSLTTIIALSLLVQTTVGNYINFADSLRSERSNEDMYDSVFDGANLIADYPSTLPSTKFEKNKEWMNVTMSEGLYLLMRGQSNELKCEASGKPAPEIYWIRGAEIQIQINKLRHITRTCYSCNRQEPDMAKVESKYIINCVSDTDAGPIHCVAISGRFIEIKSAIIKIEGPLLREGSCNIPQSPIITKFRPTLLSVQGSTIILPCDTWGNPRPQTFWQIRGDTGTTDLESNPRIKLLKDGGLLIKSLEWNDLGEYVCIANSSLGEDRAMTFVYPLKSSIQ
;
A
#
# COMPACT_ATOMS: atom_id res chain seq x y z
N MET A 1 -47.15 -67.36 15.24
CA MET A 1 -46.01 -67.04 14.35
C MET A 1 -46.56 -66.55 13.02
N GLN A 2 -46.75 -65.23 12.92
CA GLN A 2 -47.07 -64.48 11.69
C GLN A 2 -45.78 -64.25 10.87
N LEU A 3 -45.76 -63.89 9.58
CA LEU A 3 -46.62 -64.08 8.41
C LEU A 3 -45.72 -63.72 7.20
N HIS A 4 -45.85 -64.50 6.13
CA HIS A 4 -45.50 -64.27 4.72
C HIS A 4 -45.04 -62.90 4.20
N SER A 5 -43.96 -62.98 3.39
CA SER A 5 -43.90 -62.69 1.94
C SER A 5 -44.24 -61.28 1.41
N GLY A 6 -43.22 -60.67 0.79
CA GLY A 6 -43.31 -60.24 -0.61
C GLY A 6 -43.96 -58.89 -0.90
N LYS A 7 -43.16 -57.82 -0.86
CA LYS A 7 -43.35 -56.57 -1.63
C LYS A 7 -41.97 -55.93 -1.81
N SER A 8 -41.62 -55.28 -2.90
CA SER A 8 -42.14 -55.16 -4.26
C SER A 8 -41.13 -54.21 -4.91
N LEU A 9 -40.66 -54.52 -6.12
CA LEU A 9 -39.73 -53.68 -6.91
C LEU A 9 -40.33 -52.30 -7.32
N THR A 10 -41.42 -51.89 -6.69
CA THR A 10 -42.20 -50.68 -6.97
C THR A 10 -41.95 -49.54 -5.98
N THR A 11 -41.08 -49.72 -4.99
CA THR A 11 -40.74 -48.65 -4.01
C THR A 11 -39.51 -47.83 -4.42
N ILE A 12 -38.81 -48.22 -5.49
CA ILE A 12 -37.61 -47.51 -6.00
C ILE A 12 -37.97 -46.55 -7.16
N ILE A 13 -39.20 -46.59 -7.68
CA ILE A 13 -39.67 -45.77 -8.82
C ILE A 13 -40.71 -44.71 -8.38
N ALA A 14 -40.99 -44.58 -7.08
CA ALA A 14 -41.97 -43.63 -6.53
C ALA A 14 -41.35 -42.47 -5.72
N LEU A 15 -40.08 -42.14 -5.99
CA LEU A 15 -39.46 -40.86 -5.61
C LEU A 15 -38.71 -40.21 -6.78
N SER A 16 -38.91 -40.73 -8.01
CA SER A 16 -38.32 -40.22 -9.26
C SER A 16 -39.25 -39.29 -10.06
N LEU A 17 -40.41 -38.89 -9.51
CA LEU A 17 -41.29 -37.88 -10.09
C LEU A 17 -41.88 -37.03 -8.95
N LEU A 18 -41.64 -35.70 -8.99
CA LEU A 18 -41.74 -34.69 -7.91
C LEU A 18 -40.47 -34.66 -7.04
N VAL A 19 -39.33 -34.14 -7.49
CA VAL A 19 -39.07 -32.69 -7.63
C VAL A 19 -38.25 -32.41 -8.89
N GLN A 20 -38.92 -32.34 -10.04
CA GLN A 20 -38.49 -31.45 -11.13
C GLN A 20 -38.92 -30.02 -10.77
N THR A 21 -38.27 -29.39 -9.77
CA THR A 21 -38.26 -27.93 -9.55
C THR A 21 -37.13 -27.51 -8.61
N THR A 22 -35.90 -28.02 -8.73
CA THR A 22 -34.72 -27.38 -8.09
C THR A 22 -33.38 -27.66 -8.77
N VAL A 23 -33.35 -28.30 -9.95
CA VAL A 23 -32.12 -28.36 -10.78
C VAL A 23 -31.94 -27.10 -11.65
N GLY A 24 -32.90 -26.16 -11.60
CA GLY A 24 -32.80 -24.85 -12.25
C GLY A 24 -32.15 -23.73 -11.41
N ASN A 25 -31.75 -24.00 -10.16
CA ASN A 25 -31.26 -22.97 -9.22
C ASN A 25 -29.86 -23.20 -8.67
N TYR A 26 -29.09 -24.16 -9.19
CA TYR A 26 -27.67 -24.34 -8.85
C TYR A 26 -26.68 -23.91 -9.93
N ILE A 27 -27.15 -23.53 -11.13
CA ILE A 27 -26.28 -22.98 -12.18
C ILE A 27 -26.20 -21.45 -12.12
N ASN A 28 -27.11 -20.77 -11.42
CA ASN A 28 -27.11 -19.30 -11.28
C ASN A 28 -26.35 -18.77 -10.05
N PHE A 29 -25.67 -19.62 -9.27
CA PHE A 29 -24.81 -19.18 -8.16
C PHE A 29 -23.32 -19.30 -8.47
N ALA A 30 -22.94 -20.13 -9.46
CA ALA A 30 -21.56 -20.24 -9.93
C ALA A 30 -21.18 -19.16 -10.96
N ASP A 31 -22.17 -18.60 -11.68
CA ASP A 31 -21.95 -17.44 -12.56
C ASP A 31 -22.02 -16.09 -11.81
N SER A 32 -22.59 -16.06 -10.60
CA SER A 32 -22.57 -14.86 -9.74
C SER A 32 -21.24 -14.68 -9.00
N LEU A 33 -20.42 -15.72 -8.87
CA LEU A 33 -19.09 -15.64 -8.23
C LEU A 33 -17.94 -15.51 -9.24
N ARG A 34 -18.25 -15.46 -10.55
CA ARG A 34 -17.25 -15.24 -11.61
C ARG A 34 -17.17 -13.79 -12.09
N SER A 35 -18.08 -12.92 -11.64
CA SER A 35 -18.15 -11.51 -12.04
C SER A 35 -17.44 -10.54 -11.06
N GLU A 36 -16.97 -11.00 -9.90
CA GLU A 36 -16.26 -10.14 -8.93
C GLU A 36 -14.73 -10.26 -9.03
N ARG A 37 -14.21 -11.21 -9.82
CA ARG A 37 -12.75 -11.45 -9.92
C ARG A 37 -12.05 -10.63 -11.02
N SER A 38 -12.78 -9.90 -11.86
CA SER A 38 -12.17 -9.12 -12.95
C SER A 38 -11.87 -7.66 -12.60
N ASN A 39 -12.17 -7.21 -11.37
CA ASN A 39 -11.95 -5.82 -10.95
C ASN A 39 -10.70 -5.62 -10.07
N GLU A 40 -10.14 -6.68 -9.48
CA GLU A 40 -8.83 -6.59 -8.78
C GLU A 40 -7.67 -6.52 -9.79
N ASP A 41 -7.77 -7.28 -10.89
CA ASP A 41 -6.70 -7.38 -11.91
C ASP A 41 -6.44 -6.06 -12.68
N MET A 42 -7.39 -5.11 -12.68
CA MET A 42 -7.22 -3.83 -13.39
C MET A 42 -6.47 -2.78 -12.55
N TYR A 43 -6.56 -2.83 -11.22
CA TYR A 43 -5.83 -1.90 -10.36
C TYR A 43 -4.35 -2.28 -10.27
N ASP A 44 -4.02 -3.58 -10.24
CA ASP A 44 -2.62 -4.05 -10.27
C ASP A 44 -1.92 -3.72 -11.60
N SER A 45 -2.65 -3.68 -12.73
CA SER A 45 -2.07 -3.38 -14.05
C SER A 45 -1.49 -1.97 -14.21
N VAL A 46 -1.83 -1.03 -13.31
CA VAL A 46 -1.27 0.33 -13.30
C VAL A 46 0.05 0.39 -12.51
N PHE A 47 0.30 -0.57 -11.61
CA PHE A 47 1.46 -0.58 -10.71
C PHE A 47 2.55 -1.58 -11.15
N ASP A 48 2.23 -2.57 -11.98
CA ASP A 48 3.21 -3.48 -12.57
C ASP A 48 3.76 -2.93 -13.90
N GLY A 49 4.86 -2.18 -13.79
CA GLY A 49 5.66 -1.76 -14.93
C GLY A 49 6.36 -2.95 -15.59
N ALA A 50 5.70 -3.62 -16.52
CA ALA A 50 6.34 -4.55 -17.46
C ALA A 50 5.72 -4.44 -18.85
N ASN A 51 6.49 -3.86 -19.78
CA ASN A 51 6.41 -3.95 -21.25
C ASN A 51 5.04 -4.29 -21.87
N LEU A 52 4.31 -3.29 -22.37
CA LEU A 52 3.23 -3.49 -23.34
C LEU A 52 3.25 -2.41 -24.43
N ILE A 53 4.07 -2.62 -25.46
CA ILE A 53 3.76 -2.18 -26.82
C ILE A 53 3.26 -3.42 -27.55
N ALA A 54 1.93 -3.58 -27.66
CA ALA A 54 1.20 -4.18 -28.78
C ALA A 54 -0.25 -4.51 -28.38
N ASP A 55 -1.18 -4.16 -29.26
CA ASP A 55 -2.57 -4.59 -29.37
C ASP A 55 -3.57 -4.23 -28.27
N TYR A 56 -4.13 -3.02 -28.38
CA TYR A 56 -5.40 -2.65 -27.75
C TYR A 56 -6.57 -2.91 -28.71
N PRO A 57 -7.54 -3.78 -28.38
CA PRO A 57 -8.75 -3.95 -29.19
C PRO A 57 -9.62 -2.69 -29.11
N SER A 58 -10.11 -2.23 -30.26
CA SER A 58 -10.72 -0.91 -30.48
C SER A 58 -12.15 -0.73 -29.94
N THR A 59 -12.64 -1.59 -29.05
CA THR A 59 -13.96 -1.41 -28.42
C THR A 59 -14.00 -1.96 -27.00
N LEU A 60 -13.92 -1.07 -26.00
CA LEU A 60 -14.27 -1.42 -24.62
C LEU A 60 -15.79 -1.35 -24.41
N PRO A 61 -16.41 -2.30 -23.68
CA PRO A 61 -17.80 -2.20 -23.28
C PRO A 61 -17.96 -0.99 -22.34
N SER A 62 -18.95 -0.15 -22.61
CA SER A 62 -19.30 1.01 -21.80
C SER A 62 -19.98 0.59 -20.48
N THR A 63 -19.23 -0.04 -19.57
CA THR A 63 -19.59 0.05 -18.15
C THR A 63 -19.20 1.45 -17.71
N LYS A 64 -20.18 2.16 -17.15
CA LYS A 64 -20.05 3.54 -16.70
C LYS A 64 -19.08 3.56 -15.50
N PHE A 65 -17.77 3.54 -15.77
CA PHE A 65 -16.74 3.73 -14.76
C PHE A 65 -17.02 5.07 -14.08
N GLU A 66 -17.39 5.03 -12.81
CA GLU A 66 -17.53 6.24 -11.99
C GLU A 66 -16.15 6.86 -11.83
N LYS A 67 -15.82 7.78 -12.75
CA LYS A 67 -14.55 8.50 -12.88
C LYS A 67 -14.09 9.18 -11.58
N ASN A 68 -14.99 9.33 -10.61
CA ASN A 68 -14.82 10.02 -9.34
C ASN A 68 -14.92 9.12 -8.09
N LYS A 69 -14.93 7.79 -8.25
CA LYS A 69 -15.00 6.90 -7.08
C LYS A 69 -13.70 7.00 -6.27
N GLU A 70 -13.82 7.49 -5.03
CA GLU A 70 -12.76 7.43 -4.03
C GLU A 70 -12.62 6.00 -3.51
N TRP A 71 -11.39 5.56 -3.27
CA TRP A 71 -11.09 4.21 -2.78
C TRP A 71 -9.75 4.17 -2.06
N MET A 72 -9.57 3.18 -1.19
CA MET A 72 -8.30 2.90 -0.53
C MET A 72 -8.19 1.40 -0.27
N ASN A 73 -7.01 0.84 -0.50
CA ASN A 73 -6.64 -0.53 -0.13
C ASN A 73 -5.39 -0.47 0.76
N VAL A 74 -5.33 -1.34 1.77
CA VAL A 74 -4.21 -1.42 2.72
C VAL A 74 -3.84 -2.87 2.95
N THR A 75 -2.55 -3.17 2.80
CA THR A 75 -1.99 -4.49 3.03
C THR A 75 -0.90 -4.42 4.10
N MET A 76 -0.99 -5.33 5.07
CA MET A 76 0.00 -5.57 6.11
C MET A 76 -0.22 -6.99 6.60
N SER A 77 0.85 -7.74 6.92
CA SER A 77 0.64 -9.06 7.52
C SER A 77 0.05 -8.90 8.92
N GLU A 78 -1.18 -9.38 9.08
CA GLU A 78 -1.93 -9.33 10.34
C GLU A 78 -1.64 -10.57 11.20
N GLY A 79 -1.94 -10.49 12.49
CA GLY A 79 -1.80 -11.62 13.41
C GLY A 79 -0.62 -11.49 14.37
N LEU A 80 0.14 -12.57 14.55
CA LEU A 80 1.18 -12.67 15.59
C LEU A 80 2.59 -12.66 14.98
N TYR A 81 3.40 -11.70 15.40
CA TYR A 81 4.84 -11.67 15.14
C TYR A 81 5.60 -12.22 16.34
N LEU A 82 6.27 -13.35 16.16
CA LEU A 82 7.18 -13.92 17.16
C LEU A 82 8.58 -13.39 16.90
N LEU A 83 9.06 -12.47 17.75
CA LEU A 83 10.36 -11.86 17.62
C LEU A 83 11.32 -12.32 18.74
N MET A 84 12.57 -12.57 18.39
CA MET A 84 13.62 -12.94 19.33
C MET A 84 14.33 -11.70 19.87
N ARG A 85 14.59 -11.64 21.17
CA ARG A 85 15.35 -10.54 21.78
C ARG A 85 16.68 -10.34 21.07
N GLY A 86 17.00 -9.08 20.77
CA GLY A 86 18.27 -8.67 20.18
C GLY A 86 18.34 -8.72 18.66
N GLN A 87 17.36 -9.33 17.99
CA GLN A 87 17.32 -9.33 16.52
C GLN A 87 16.83 -7.99 15.99
N SER A 88 17.22 -7.68 14.75
CA SER A 88 16.57 -6.63 13.96
C SER A 88 15.39 -7.21 13.19
N ASN A 89 14.30 -6.46 13.08
CA ASN A 89 13.12 -6.88 12.32
C ASN A 89 12.49 -5.68 11.59
N GLU A 90 11.82 -5.97 10.47
CA GLU A 90 11.02 -5.00 9.72
C GLU A 90 9.58 -5.49 9.56
N LEU A 91 8.60 -4.61 9.78
CA LEU A 91 7.22 -4.83 9.37
C LEU A 91 6.91 -3.96 8.15
N LYS A 92 6.19 -4.50 7.18
CA LYS A 92 5.84 -3.81 5.93
C LYS A 92 4.34 -3.53 5.89
N CYS A 93 4.00 -2.31 5.51
CA CYS A 93 2.65 -1.91 5.21
C CYS A 93 2.62 -1.13 3.89
N GLU A 94 1.64 -1.44 3.05
CA GLU A 94 1.41 -0.77 1.79
C GLU A 94 -0.02 -0.25 1.73
N ALA A 95 -0.20 0.94 1.17
CA ALA A 95 -1.51 1.51 0.93
C ALA A 95 -1.57 2.10 -0.47
N SER A 96 -2.64 1.83 -1.19
CA SER A 96 -2.95 2.46 -2.48
C SER A 96 -4.33 3.09 -2.41
N GLY A 97 -4.51 4.23 -3.07
CA GLY A 97 -5.80 4.92 -3.00
C GLY A 97 -5.92 6.16 -3.86
N LYS A 98 -7.17 6.59 -4.01
CA LYS A 98 -7.60 7.87 -4.57
C LYS A 98 -8.56 8.54 -3.59
N PRO A 99 -8.22 9.67 -2.96
CA PRO A 99 -6.94 10.41 -3.04
C PRO A 99 -5.71 9.61 -2.60
N ALA A 100 -4.50 10.09 -2.89
CA ALA A 100 -3.27 9.43 -2.42
C ALA A 100 -3.28 9.21 -0.90
N PRO A 101 -3.01 7.99 -0.40
CA PRO A 101 -3.05 7.70 1.02
C PRO A 101 -1.78 8.18 1.76
N GLU A 102 -1.87 8.26 3.08
CA GLU A 102 -0.75 8.45 4.01
C GLU A 102 -0.73 7.35 5.06
N ILE A 103 0.46 6.80 5.37
CA ILE A 103 0.64 5.70 6.33
C ILE A 103 1.27 6.21 7.64
N TYR A 104 0.71 5.77 8.77
CA TYR A 104 1.21 6.00 10.12
C TYR A 104 1.35 4.69 10.89
N TRP A 105 2.47 4.52 11.58
CA TRP A 105 2.67 3.43 12.53
C TRP A 105 2.33 3.87 13.94
N ILE A 106 1.46 3.12 14.61
CA ILE A 106 1.02 3.39 15.98
C ILE A 106 1.26 2.16 16.85
N ARG A 107 1.87 2.35 18.03
CA ARG A 107 2.05 1.32 19.05
C ARG A 107 1.09 1.49 20.22
N GLY A 108 0.73 0.38 20.84
CA GLY A 108 -0.05 0.33 22.07
C GLY A 108 -1.56 0.23 21.84
N ALA A 109 -2.29 -0.07 22.91
CA ALA A 109 -3.71 -0.39 22.83
C ALA A 109 -4.65 0.83 22.66
N GLU A 110 -4.17 2.04 22.96
CA GLU A 110 -4.98 3.27 22.94
C GLU A 110 -4.94 4.00 21.58
N ILE A 111 -5.29 3.28 20.52
CA ILE A 111 -5.18 3.80 19.14
C ILE A 111 -6.12 4.99 18.85
N GLN A 112 -7.31 5.02 19.46
CA GLN A 112 -8.37 5.99 19.12
C GLN A 112 -7.99 7.44 19.45
N ILE A 113 -7.25 7.66 20.55
CA ILE A 113 -6.79 9.00 20.93
C ILE A 113 -5.77 9.53 19.90
N GLN A 114 -4.88 8.66 19.43
CA GLN A 114 -3.86 9.01 18.45
C GLN A 114 -4.49 9.28 17.07
N ILE A 115 -5.47 8.48 16.67
CA ILE A 115 -6.25 8.70 15.42
C ILE A 115 -7.01 10.03 15.46
N ASN A 116 -7.63 10.38 16.58
CA ASN A 116 -8.35 11.65 16.70
C ASN A 116 -7.42 12.85 16.51
N LYS A 117 -6.17 12.79 17.00
CA LYS A 117 -5.15 13.80 16.73
C LYS A 117 -4.78 13.85 15.25
N LEU A 118 -4.58 12.69 14.60
CA LEU A 118 -4.28 12.61 13.16
C LEU A 118 -5.42 13.20 12.31
N ARG A 119 -6.68 12.95 12.67
CA ARG A 119 -7.88 13.52 12.03
C ARG A 119 -7.93 15.05 12.07
N HIS A 120 -7.41 15.68 13.13
CA HIS A 120 -7.38 17.14 13.18
C HIS A 120 -6.33 17.69 12.22
N ILE A 121 -5.14 17.08 12.16
CA ILE A 121 -4.04 17.48 11.27
C ILE A 121 -4.48 17.40 9.80
N THR A 122 -5.10 16.30 9.37
CA THR A 122 -5.56 16.13 7.98
C THR A 122 -6.69 17.10 7.61
N ARG A 123 -7.58 17.45 8.55
CA ARG A 123 -8.66 18.42 8.30
C ARG A 123 -8.21 19.88 8.27
N THR A 124 -7.22 20.29 9.09
CA THR A 124 -6.67 21.66 9.03
C THR A 124 -5.81 21.93 7.79
N CYS A 125 -5.38 20.89 7.08
CA CYS A 125 -4.61 21.02 5.83
C CYS A 125 -5.42 21.39 4.59
N TYR A 126 -6.77 21.31 4.61
CA TYR A 126 -7.60 21.78 3.49
C TYR A 126 -7.46 23.30 3.22
N SER A 127 -6.84 24.05 4.13
CA SER A 127 -6.55 25.48 4.01
C SER A 127 -5.10 25.80 3.63
N CYS A 128 -4.25 24.79 3.41
CA CYS A 128 -2.94 24.96 2.82
C CYS A 128 -3.10 24.71 1.30
N ASN A 129 -2.51 25.52 0.43
CA ASN A 129 -2.47 25.30 -1.03
C ASN A 129 -1.70 24.01 -1.46
N ARG A 130 -1.67 22.97 -0.63
CA ARG A 130 -1.04 21.68 -0.88
C ARG A 130 -2.11 20.77 -1.49
N GLN A 131 -2.12 20.71 -2.82
CA GLN A 131 -3.01 19.80 -3.54
C GLN A 131 -2.47 18.38 -3.32
N GLU A 132 -3.18 17.56 -2.53
CA GLU A 132 -2.83 16.15 -2.36
C GLU A 132 -2.81 15.46 -3.72
N PRO A 133 -1.82 14.59 -4.01
CA PRO A 133 -1.79 13.86 -5.27
C PRO A 133 -3.07 13.05 -5.45
N ASP A 134 -3.56 12.98 -6.68
CA ASP A 134 -4.83 12.32 -6.97
C ASP A 134 -4.82 10.83 -6.62
N MET A 135 -3.74 10.13 -6.93
CA MET A 135 -3.60 8.70 -6.63
C MET A 135 -2.15 8.36 -6.34
N ALA A 136 -1.92 7.50 -5.36
CA ALA A 136 -0.59 6.98 -5.09
C ALA A 136 -0.66 5.59 -4.49
N LYS A 137 0.45 4.87 -4.63
CA LYS A 137 0.83 3.75 -3.77
C LYS A 137 1.92 4.24 -2.83
N VAL A 138 1.81 3.89 -1.55
CA VAL A 138 2.77 4.22 -0.49
C VAL A 138 3.22 2.92 0.15
N GLU A 139 4.53 2.76 0.28
CA GLU A 139 5.12 1.68 1.06
C GLU A 139 5.79 2.26 2.29
N SER A 140 5.57 1.63 3.44
CA SER A 140 6.24 1.99 4.68
C SER A 140 6.72 0.78 5.47
N LYS A 141 7.93 0.89 6.03
CA LYS A 141 8.60 -0.11 6.86
C LYS A 141 8.72 0.40 8.28
N TYR A 142 8.27 -0.39 9.26
CA TYR A 142 8.54 -0.16 10.68
C TYR A 142 9.76 -0.96 11.11
N ILE A 143 10.83 -0.26 11.49
CA ILE A 143 12.12 -0.88 11.81
C ILE A 143 12.27 -1.04 13.33
N ILE A 144 12.54 -2.26 13.76
CA ILE A 144 12.95 -2.60 15.12
C ILE A 144 14.41 -3.04 15.04
N ASN A 145 15.34 -2.16 15.38
CA ASN A 145 16.78 -2.45 15.25
C ASN A 145 17.26 -3.53 16.24
N CYS A 146 16.72 -3.50 17.46
CA CYS A 146 17.08 -4.43 18.51
C CYS A 146 15.84 -4.73 19.35
N VAL A 147 15.23 -5.88 19.10
CA VAL A 147 13.98 -6.28 19.75
C VAL A 147 14.20 -6.37 21.27
N SER A 148 13.36 -5.65 22.00
CA SER A 148 13.36 -5.55 23.47
C SER A 148 11.95 -5.72 24.02
N ASP A 149 11.80 -6.05 25.31
CA ASP A 149 10.47 -6.24 25.94
C ASP A 149 9.52 -5.03 25.79
N THR A 150 10.07 -3.85 25.54
CA THR A 150 9.30 -2.62 25.29
C THR A 150 8.61 -2.58 23.92
N ASP A 151 9.02 -3.44 22.99
CA ASP A 151 8.43 -3.55 21.65
C ASP A 151 7.24 -4.51 21.61
N ALA A 152 6.99 -5.24 22.70
CA ALA A 152 5.88 -6.17 22.79
C ALA A 152 4.52 -5.45 22.82
N GLY A 153 3.51 -6.13 22.31
CA GLY A 153 2.13 -5.64 22.30
C GLY A 153 1.62 -5.30 20.90
N PRO A 154 0.49 -4.61 20.81
CA PRO A 154 -0.15 -4.32 19.53
C PRO A 154 0.59 -3.23 18.75
N ILE A 155 0.73 -3.45 17.45
CA ILE A 155 1.22 -2.51 16.46
C ILE A 155 0.19 -2.36 15.34
N HIS A 156 0.00 -1.13 14.89
CA HIS A 156 -1.02 -0.77 13.93
C HIS A 156 -0.40 0.00 12.77
N CYS A 157 -0.68 -0.45 11.54
CA CYS A 157 -0.55 0.38 10.36
C CYS A 157 -1.88 1.08 10.10
N VAL A 158 -1.87 2.41 10.12
CA VAL A 158 -3.04 3.25 9.87
C VAL A 158 -2.83 3.99 8.57
N ALA A 159 -3.67 3.72 7.57
CA ALA A 159 -3.69 4.47 6.33
C ALA A 159 -4.86 5.46 6.33
N ILE A 160 -4.62 6.69 5.86
CA ILE A 160 -5.63 7.73 5.74
C ILE A 160 -5.62 8.25 4.31
N SER A 161 -6.79 8.33 3.67
CA SER A 161 -6.98 8.92 2.34
C SER A 161 -8.28 9.72 2.34
N GLY A 162 -8.17 11.06 2.32
CA GLY A 162 -9.33 11.95 2.48
C GLY A 162 -10.15 11.62 3.73
N ARG A 163 -11.33 11.02 3.54
CA ARG A 163 -12.23 10.58 4.63
C ARG A 163 -12.05 9.13 5.06
N PHE A 164 -11.36 8.32 4.27
CA PHE A 164 -11.13 6.91 4.56
C PHE A 164 -10.01 6.75 5.59
N ILE A 165 -10.22 5.82 6.52
CA ILE A 165 -9.23 5.40 7.50
C ILE A 165 -9.32 3.89 7.57
N GLU A 166 -8.22 3.20 7.27
CA GLU A 166 -8.11 1.75 7.38
C GLU A 166 -6.98 1.41 8.34
N ILE A 167 -7.19 0.39 9.15
CA ILE A 167 -6.29 0.01 10.23
C ILE A 167 -6.00 -1.47 10.10
N LYS A 168 -4.74 -1.82 9.89
CA LYS A 168 -4.24 -3.19 9.95
C LYS A 168 -3.45 -3.36 11.23
N SER A 169 -3.68 -4.48 11.92
CA SER A 169 -3.13 -4.69 13.27
C SER A 169 -2.41 -6.02 13.40
N ALA A 170 -1.34 -6.02 14.17
CA ALA A 170 -0.64 -7.23 14.57
C ALA A 170 -0.19 -7.13 16.03
N ILE A 171 0.15 -8.26 16.63
CA ILE A 171 0.68 -8.34 17.99
C ILE A 171 2.12 -8.83 17.90
N ILE A 172 3.02 -8.09 18.53
CA ILE A 172 4.42 -8.49 18.70
C ILE A 172 4.55 -9.23 20.03
N LYS A 173 5.01 -10.48 19.97
CA LYS A 173 5.41 -11.27 21.14
C LYS A 173 6.91 -11.51 21.09
N ILE A 174 7.54 -11.44 22.25
CA ILE A 174 8.99 -11.46 22.37
C ILE A 174 9.46 -12.70 23.13
N GLU A 175 10.41 -13.42 22.53
CA GLU A 175 10.97 -14.66 23.03
C GLU A 175 12.50 -14.61 23.08
N GLY A 176 13.12 -15.64 23.67
CA GLY A 176 14.56 -15.74 23.80
C GLY A 176 15.14 -15.23 25.13
N PRO A 177 16.45 -15.40 25.36
CA PRO A 177 17.11 -15.01 26.61
C PRO A 177 17.16 -13.50 26.78
N LEU A 178 17.29 -13.04 28.03
CA LEU A 178 17.53 -11.62 28.32
C LEU A 178 18.84 -11.15 27.68
N LEU A 179 18.82 -9.95 27.11
CA LEU A 179 20.01 -9.33 26.54
C LEU A 179 20.92 -8.82 27.64
N ARG A 180 22.23 -8.86 27.36
CA ARG A 180 23.22 -8.17 28.19
C ARG A 180 23.18 -6.69 27.87
N GLU A 181 23.55 -5.87 28.85
CA GLU A 181 23.69 -4.43 28.67
C GLU A 181 24.70 -4.12 27.54
N GLY A 182 24.32 -3.26 26.59
CA GLY A 182 25.15 -2.89 25.44
C GLY A 182 25.01 -3.77 24.19
N SER A 183 24.21 -4.84 24.20
CA SER A 183 24.04 -5.72 23.02
C SER A 183 23.36 -5.08 21.81
N CYS A 184 22.74 -3.90 21.94
CA CYS A 184 21.96 -3.24 20.88
C CYS A 184 22.68 -2.11 20.13
N ASN A 185 23.97 -1.85 20.40
CA ASN A 185 24.74 -0.79 19.73
C ASN A 185 25.33 -1.28 18.40
N ILE A 186 24.47 -1.82 17.53
CA ILE A 186 24.87 -2.40 16.25
C ILE A 186 24.72 -1.32 15.18
N PRO A 187 25.78 -0.99 14.42
CA PRO A 187 25.69 -0.13 13.25
C PRO A 187 24.80 -0.77 12.18
N GLN A 188 24.02 0.04 11.47
CA GLN A 188 22.98 -0.42 10.57
C GLN A 188 23.05 0.33 9.26
N SER A 189 23.11 -0.44 8.17
CA SER A 189 23.06 0.08 6.81
C SER A 189 21.77 0.89 6.60
N PRO A 190 21.78 1.87 5.68
CA PRO A 190 20.60 2.67 5.38
C PRO A 190 19.42 1.80 4.96
N ILE A 191 18.24 2.20 5.38
CA ILE A 191 16.96 1.61 4.99
C ILE A 191 16.03 2.77 4.65
N ILE A 192 15.45 2.74 3.45
CA ILE A 192 14.33 3.61 3.09
C ILE A 192 13.06 2.99 3.69
N THR A 193 12.48 3.74 4.62
CA THR A 193 11.36 3.35 5.49
C THR A 193 10.01 3.90 5.03
N LYS A 194 9.98 4.91 4.15
CA LYS A 194 8.75 5.32 3.47
C LYS A 194 9.07 5.95 2.13
N PHE A 195 8.38 5.49 1.10
CA PHE A 195 8.42 6.08 -0.24
C PHE A 195 7.11 5.80 -0.99
N ARG A 196 6.96 6.40 -2.17
CA ARG A 196 5.82 6.14 -3.06
C ARG A 196 6.31 5.40 -4.30
N PRO A 197 6.02 4.10 -4.49
CA PRO A 197 6.37 3.43 -5.74
C PRO A 197 5.76 4.11 -6.97
N THR A 198 4.56 4.67 -6.83
CA THR A 198 3.82 5.30 -7.92
C THR A 198 3.02 6.48 -7.42
N LEU A 199 3.04 7.58 -8.18
CA LEU A 199 2.30 8.80 -7.90
C LEU A 199 1.70 9.38 -9.18
N LEU A 200 0.38 9.59 -9.17
CA LEU A 200 -0.38 10.25 -10.21
C LEU A 200 -0.94 11.55 -9.64
N SER A 201 -0.76 12.66 -10.36
CA SER A 201 -1.27 13.97 -9.93
C SER A 201 -1.58 14.87 -11.13
N VAL A 202 -2.59 15.72 -11.03
CA VAL A 202 -2.93 16.68 -12.10
C VAL A 202 -1.78 17.65 -12.37
N GLN A 203 -1.55 17.96 -13.66
CA GLN A 203 -0.61 19.00 -14.08
C GLN A 203 -0.91 20.34 -13.39
N GLY A 204 0.15 21.07 -13.03
CA GLY A 204 0.07 22.32 -12.26
C GLY A 204 0.04 22.12 -10.74
N SER A 205 -0.21 20.89 -10.24
CA SER A 205 -0.14 20.58 -8.81
C SER A 205 1.28 20.68 -8.27
N THR A 206 1.42 20.83 -6.94
CA THR A 206 2.70 20.67 -6.25
C THR A 206 2.72 19.32 -5.55
N ILE A 207 3.65 18.45 -5.93
CA ILE A 207 3.76 17.10 -5.39
C ILE A 207 5.01 16.96 -4.50
N ILE A 208 4.98 15.96 -3.62
CA ILE A 208 6.11 15.58 -2.78
C ILE A 208 6.31 14.07 -2.88
N LEU A 209 7.54 13.66 -3.21
CA LEU A 209 7.96 12.26 -3.17
C LEU A 209 8.63 12.03 -1.82
N PRO A 210 8.02 11.27 -0.89
CA PRO A 210 8.63 10.99 0.41
C PRO A 210 9.82 10.04 0.23
N CYS A 211 10.83 10.22 1.09
CA CYS A 211 11.94 9.28 1.22
C CYS A 211 12.46 9.30 2.66
N ASP A 212 11.67 8.73 3.56
CA ASP A 212 12.04 8.65 4.97
C ASP A 212 13.11 7.58 5.14
N THR A 213 14.25 7.92 5.73
CA THR A 213 15.38 7.01 5.88
C THR A 213 15.68 6.71 7.34
N TRP A 214 16.15 5.49 7.59
CA TRP A 214 16.65 5.06 8.88
C TRP A 214 18.00 4.37 8.69
N GLY A 215 18.88 4.50 9.67
CA GLY A 215 20.20 3.89 9.65
C GLY A 215 21.07 4.44 10.77
N ASN A 216 22.10 3.71 11.14
CA ASN A 216 23.06 4.13 12.15
C ASN A 216 24.49 3.84 11.66
N PRO A 217 25.25 4.84 11.17
CA PRO A 217 24.98 6.28 11.22
C PRO A 217 23.78 6.75 10.38
N ARG A 218 23.22 7.92 10.71
CA ARG A 218 22.08 8.50 9.98
C ARG A 218 22.43 8.68 8.49
N PRO A 219 21.63 8.13 7.56
CA PRO A 219 21.90 8.26 6.13
C PRO A 219 21.74 9.69 5.63
N GLN A 220 22.52 10.04 4.60
CA GLN A 220 22.29 11.21 3.76
C GLN A 220 21.41 10.82 2.58
N THR A 221 20.41 11.65 2.28
CA THR A 221 19.41 11.39 1.24
C THR A 221 19.65 12.27 0.02
N PHE A 222 19.63 11.67 -1.18
CA PHE A 222 19.76 12.36 -2.47
C PHE A 222 18.76 11.81 -3.48
N TRP A 223 18.50 12.55 -4.55
CA TRP A 223 17.57 12.16 -5.61
C TRP A 223 18.24 12.20 -6.98
N GLN A 224 17.82 11.30 -7.87
CA GLN A 224 18.25 11.23 -9.26
C GLN A 224 17.04 10.91 -10.16
N ILE A 225 17.08 11.33 -11.43
CA ILE A 225 16.14 10.87 -12.46
C ILE A 225 16.81 9.72 -13.21
N ARG A 226 16.12 8.58 -13.33
CA ARG A 226 16.69 7.42 -14.02
C ARG A 226 16.82 7.69 -15.53
N GLY A 227 17.96 7.31 -16.10
CA GLY A 227 18.25 7.48 -17.53
C GLY A 227 18.94 8.81 -17.86
N ASP A 228 19.05 9.71 -16.88
CA ASP A 228 19.94 10.86 -16.97
C ASP A 228 21.37 10.41 -16.61
N THR A 229 22.32 10.64 -17.51
CA THR A 229 23.72 10.20 -17.36
C THR A 229 24.57 11.20 -16.56
N GLY A 230 24.00 12.35 -16.20
CA GLY A 230 24.57 13.26 -15.23
C GLY A 230 23.88 13.12 -13.87
N THR A 231 24.59 13.47 -12.81
CA THR A 231 23.96 14.17 -11.69
C THR A 231 23.38 15.46 -12.23
N THR A 232 22.25 15.39 -12.95
CA THR A 232 21.45 16.56 -13.21
C THR A 232 21.11 17.08 -11.84
N ASP A 233 21.68 18.24 -11.54
CA ASP A 233 21.45 18.94 -10.30
C ASP A 233 19.96 19.28 -10.30
N LEU A 234 19.15 18.40 -9.71
CA LEU A 234 17.71 18.58 -9.56
C LEU A 234 17.43 19.93 -8.91
N GLU A 235 18.35 20.45 -8.09
CA GLU A 235 18.25 21.75 -7.44
C GLU A 235 18.49 22.95 -8.38
N SER A 236 19.08 22.72 -9.57
CA SER A 236 19.19 23.77 -10.61
C SER A 236 17.84 24.17 -11.19
N ASN A 237 16.85 23.27 -11.14
CA ASN A 237 15.47 23.58 -11.49
C ASN A 237 14.77 24.28 -10.32
N PRO A 238 14.35 25.55 -10.45
CA PRO A 238 13.73 26.30 -9.34
C PRO A 238 12.39 25.73 -8.87
N ARG A 239 11.74 24.86 -9.68
CA ARG A 239 10.51 24.14 -9.32
C ARG A 239 10.78 22.97 -8.37
N ILE A 240 12.01 22.44 -8.35
CA ILE A 240 12.39 21.25 -7.59
C ILE A 240 13.18 21.66 -6.35
N LYS A 241 12.85 21.05 -5.20
CA LYS A 241 13.55 21.32 -3.92
C LYS A 241 13.69 20.06 -3.10
N LEU A 242 14.88 19.81 -2.57
CA LEU A 242 15.10 18.80 -1.54
C LEU A 242 14.62 19.32 -0.18
N LEU A 243 13.82 18.52 0.51
CA LEU A 243 13.30 18.82 1.84
C LEU A 243 14.24 18.27 2.93
N LYS A 244 14.17 18.84 4.13
CA LYS A 244 15.01 18.46 5.28
C LYS A 244 14.80 17.02 5.77
N ASP A 245 13.62 16.48 5.52
CA ASP A 245 13.24 15.11 5.82
C ASP A 245 13.67 14.11 4.73
N GLY A 246 14.26 14.59 3.63
CA GLY A 246 14.71 13.76 2.50
C GLY A 246 13.72 13.69 1.34
N GLY A 247 12.53 14.28 1.47
CA GLY A 247 11.53 14.30 0.40
C GLY A 247 11.91 15.22 -0.78
N LEU A 248 11.46 14.88 -1.98
CA LEU A 248 11.62 15.73 -3.18
C LEU A 248 10.31 16.48 -3.46
N LEU A 249 10.35 17.81 -3.40
CA LEU A 249 9.22 18.65 -3.77
C LEU A 249 9.33 19.08 -5.23
N ILE A 250 8.27 18.91 -6.01
CA ILE A 250 8.16 19.36 -7.40
C ILE A 250 6.95 20.28 -7.51
N LYS A 251 7.18 21.56 -7.83
CA LYS A 251 6.14 22.56 -8.06
C LYS A 251 5.67 22.56 -9.49
N SER A 252 4.39 22.92 -9.68
CA SER A 252 3.78 23.12 -11.00
C SER A 252 4.07 21.94 -11.92
N LEU A 253 3.59 20.75 -11.55
CA LEU A 253 3.87 19.50 -12.24
C LEU A 253 3.57 19.62 -13.75
N GLU A 254 4.55 19.33 -14.59
CA GLU A 254 4.46 19.41 -16.04
C GLU A 254 4.50 18.00 -16.66
N TRP A 255 4.02 17.86 -17.90
CA TRP A 255 4.15 16.59 -18.63
C TRP A 255 5.61 16.11 -18.75
N ASN A 256 6.56 17.03 -18.88
CA ASN A 256 7.99 16.73 -18.95
C ASN A 256 8.59 16.25 -17.62
N ASP A 257 7.87 16.38 -16.51
CA ASP A 257 8.27 15.82 -15.22
C ASP A 257 7.90 14.32 -15.10
N LEU A 258 7.25 13.73 -16.12
CA LEU A 258 6.98 12.29 -16.19
C LEU A 258 8.30 11.51 -16.17
N GLY A 259 8.39 10.51 -15.30
CA GLY A 259 9.56 9.64 -15.25
C GLY A 259 9.74 8.89 -13.95
N GLU A 260 10.90 8.24 -13.85
CA GLU A 260 11.32 7.47 -12.70
C GLU A 260 12.33 8.28 -11.86
N TYR A 261 11.92 8.61 -10.64
CA TYR A 261 12.73 9.33 -9.67
C TYR A 261 13.27 8.34 -8.65
N VAL A 262 14.58 8.34 -8.43
CA VAL A 262 15.26 7.41 -7.52
C VAL A 262 15.74 8.18 -6.31
N CYS A 263 15.21 7.83 -5.14
CA CYS A 263 15.77 8.23 -3.87
C CYS A 263 16.93 7.31 -3.50
N ILE A 264 17.99 7.89 -2.95
CA ILE A 264 19.21 7.23 -2.54
C ILE A 264 19.52 7.61 -1.11
N ALA A 265 19.56 6.62 -0.21
CA ALA A 265 19.93 6.76 1.18
C ALA A 265 21.34 6.20 1.37
N ASN A 266 22.34 7.06 1.62
CA ASN A 266 23.74 6.66 1.67
C ASN A 266 24.36 6.89 3.05
N SER A 267 25.20 5.97 3.51
CA SER A 267 26.01 6.11 4.73
C SER A 267 27.35 5.42 4.57
N SER A 268 28.21 5.50 5.59
CA SER A 268 29.47 4.75 5.63
C SER A 268 29.31 3.22 5.60
N LEU A 269 28.09 2.71 5.81
CA LEU A 269 27.77 1.27 5.84
C LEU A 269 27.09 0.78 4.57
N GLY A 270 26.99 1.62 3.53
CA GLY A 270 26.37 1.29 2.26
C GLY A 270 25.20 2.20 1.92
N GLU A 271 24.36 1.72 1.01
CA GLU A 271 23.34 2.52 0.34
C GLU A 271 22.05 1.71 0.16
N ASP A 272 20.89 2.36 0.28
CA ASP A 272 19.58 1.83 -0.12
C ASP A 272 18.92 2.75 -1.15
N ARG A 273 18.10 2.19 -2.04
CA ARG A 273 17.47 2.91 -3.15
C ARG A 273 15.99 2.58 -3.26
N ALA A 274 15.19 3.59 -3.54
CA ALA A 274 13.77 3.44 -3.80
C ALA A 274 13.37 4.26 -5.01
N MET A 275 12.52 3.70 -5.86
CA MET A 275 12.08 4.32 -7.11
C MET A 275 10.63 4.75 -7.01
N THR A 276 10.34 5.93 -7.54
CA THR A 276 8.99 6.49 -7.68
C THR A 276 8.72 6.79 -9.14
N PHE A 277 7.69 6.17 -9.69
CA PHE A 277 7.15 6.54 -11.00
C PHE A 277 6.15 7.70 -10.85
N VAL A 278 6.44 8.83 -11.48
CA VAL A 278 5.58 10.02 -11.48
C VAL A 278 4.85 10.13 -12.81
N TYR A 279 3.52 10.27 -12.75
CA TYR A 279 2.67 10.40 -13.93
C TYR A 279 1.75 11.64 -13.85
N PRO A 280 2.02 12.70 -14.64
CA PRO A 280 1.18 13.90 -14.70
C PRO A 280 -0.15 13.67 -15.42
N LEU A 281 -1.28 13.83 -14.72
CA LEU A 281 -2.62 13.72 -15.29
C LEU A 281 -3.02 15.02 -16.00
N LYS A 282 -3.74 14.90 -17.11
CA LYS A 282 -4.30 16.06 -17.82
C LYS A 282 -5.38 16.72 -16.95
N SER A 283 -5.33 18.05 -16.82
CA SER A 283 -6.40 18.81 -16.17
C SER A 283 -7.72 18.67 -16.95
N SER A 284 -8.81 18.37 -16.24
CA SER A 284 -10.16 18.32 -16.81
C SER A 284 -10.84 19.69 -16.92
N ILE A 285 -10.14 20.78 -16.54
CA ILE A 285 -10.61 22.15 -16.68
C ILE A 285 -9.91 22.76 -17.91
N GLN A 286 -10.59 22.69 -19.06
CA GLN A 286 -10.35 23.51 -20.25
C GLN A 286 -11.67 24.19 -20.63
#